data_AF-A0A9C7YPX3-F1
#
_entry.id   AF-A0A9C7YPX3-F1
#
_cell.length_a   1.000
_cell.length_b   1.000
_cell.length_c   1.000
_cell.angle_alpha   90.00
_cell.angle_beta   90.00
_cell.angle_gamma   90.00
#
_symmetry.space_group_name_H-M   'P 1'
#
loop_
_entity.id
_entity.type
_entity.pdbx_description
1 polymer ?
#
loop_
_entity_poly.entity_id
_entity_poly.type
_entity_poly.pdbx_seq_one_letter_code
_entity_poly.pdbx_strand_id
1 'polypeptide(L)'
;MDVPPTIVEGRTLLPIRWVAEPLGAEVGWDGKERKVTVSLNDTTIELWIGKPLARVNGIEKPIDPNNPKVVPMIINGRTILPVRFVAENLGADILWDGATKTVTIIYPKE
;
A
#
# COMPACT_ATOMS: atom_id res chain seq x y z
N MET A 1 -1.69 -2.98 20.02
CA MET A 1 -1.29 -1.57 19.80
C MET A 1 -1.08 -1.42 18.31
N ASP A 2 -1.87 -0.56 17.67
CA ASP A 2 -1.82 -0.36 16.22
C ASP A 2 -0.68 0.55 15.78
N VAL A 3 -0.26 0.41 14.53
CA VAL A 3 0.75 1.28 13.93
C VAL A 3 0.01 2.47 13.30
N PRO A 4 0.22 3.70 13.79
CA PRO A 4 -0.44 4.88 13.25
C PRO A 4 0.04 5.17 11.81
N PRO A 5 -0.72 5.96 11.03
CA PRO A 5 -0.23 6.56 9.80
C PRO A 5 1.15 7.16 10.01
N THR A 6 2.13 6.67 9.27
CA THR A 6 3.53 7.11 9.40
C THR A 6 3.93 7.80 8.11
N ILE A 7 4.61 8.94 8.23
CA ILE A 7 5.20 9.61 7.07
C ILE A 7 6.64 9.14 6.96
N VAL A 8 6.98 8.48 5.85
CA VAL A 8 8.34 8.04 5.53
C VAL A 8 8.69 8.56 4.15
N GLU A 9 9.85 9.18 4.00
CA GLU A 9 10.31 9.74 2.71
C GLU A 9 9.28 10.70 2.07
N GLY A 10 8.51 11.43 2.89
CA GLY A 10 7.46 12.34 2.42
C GLY A 10 6.23 11.65 1.82
N ARG A 11 6.00 10.36 2.13
CA ARG A 11 4.81 9.60 1.75
C ARG A 11 4.10 9.01 2.96
N THR A 12 2.78 8.94 2.90
CA THR A 12 1.96 8.31 3.92
C THR A 12 1.98 6.80 3.75
N LEU A 13 2.41 6.13 4.82
CA LEU A 13 2.59 4.69 4.92
C LEU A 13 1.65 4.16 6.01
N LEU A 14 0.90 3.10 5.68
CA LEU A 14 -0.14 2.53 6.55
C LEU A 14 -0.08 1.01 6.60
N PRO A 15 -0.55 0.38 7.70
CA PRO A 15 -0.84 -1.06 7.71
C PRO A 15 -1.78 -1.40 6.55
N ILE A 16 -1.31 -2.20 5.59
CA ILE A 16 -2.05 -2.37 4.34
C ILE A 16 -3.44 -2.97 4.54
N ARG A 17 -3.59 -3.88 5.50
CA ARG A 17 -4.88 -4.52 5.79
C ARG A 17 -5.97 -3.51 6.13
N TRP A 18 -5.64 -2.40 6.77
CA TRP A 18 -6.58 -1.33 7.11
C TRP A 18 -7.13 -0.58 5.90
N VAL A 19 -6.41 -0.64 4.79
CA VAL A 19 -6.75 0.03 3.54
C VAL A 19 -7.47 -0.97 2.65
N ALA A 20 -6.92 -2.18 2.54
CA ALA A 20 -7.38 -3.22 1.63
C ALA A 20 -8.66 -3.92 2.09
N GLU A 21 -8.75 -4.33 3.36
CA GLU A 21 -9.89 -5.14 3.85
C GLU A 21 -11.24 -4.39 3.78
N PRO A 22 -11.34 -3.08 4.11
CA PRO A 22 -12.60 -2.34 3.95
C PRO A 22 -13.05 -2.20 2.48
N LEU A 23 -12.13 -2.31 1.53
CA LEU A 23 -12.42 -2.31 0.10
C LEU A 23 -12.85 -3.71 -0.40
N GLY A 24 -12.87 -4.71 0.47
CA GLY A 24 -13.12 -6.12 0.14
C GLY A 24 -11.90 -6.84 -0.45
N ALA A 25 -10.71 -6.25 -0.38
CA ALA A 25 -9.49 -6.85 -0.90
C ALA A 25 -8.88 -7.86 0.09
N GLU A 26 -8.35 -8.96 -0.44
CA GLU A 26 -7.62 -9.96 0.33
C GLU A 26 -6.13 -9.59 0.44
N VAL A 27 -5.51 -9.87 1.58
CA VAL A 27 -4.09 -9.59 1.83
C VAL A 27 -3.34 -10.84 2.29
N GLY A 28 -2.50 -11.37 1.40
CA GLY A 28 -1.57 -12.46 1.66
C GLY A 28 -0.18 -11.98 2.10
N TRP A 29 0.49 -12.79 2.92
CA TRP A 29 1.88 -12.59 3.32
C TRP A 29 2.69 -13.86 3.08
N ASP A 30 3.79 -13.73 2.32
CA ASP A 30 4.80 -14.77 2.16
C ASP A 30 6.06 -14.38 2.96
N GLY A 31 6.31 -15.11 4.05
CA GLY A 31 7.47 -14.88 4.91
C GLY A 31 8.82 -15.28 4.31
N LYS A 32 8.84 -16.20 3.33
CA LYS A 32 10.07 -16.66 2.67
C LYS A 32 10.54 -15.61 1.67
N GLU A 33 9.63 -15.11 0.84
CA GLU A 33 9.93 -14.06 -0.13
C GLU A 33 9.93 -12.65 0.48
N ARG A 34 9.43 -12.52 1.72
CA ARG A 34 9.10 -11.22 2.35
C ARG A 34 8.21 -10.40 1.42
N LYS A 35 7.13 -11.02 0.95
CA LYS A 35 6.23 -10.48 -0.07
C LYS A 35 4.82 -10.33 0.48
N VAL A 36 4.18 -9.24 0.11
CA VAL A 36 2.76 -8.98 0.35
C VAL A 36 2.04 -9.09 -0.97
N THR A 37 0.92 -9.79 -0.98
CA THR A 37 0.02 -9.84 -2.12
C THR A 37 -1.31 -9.24 -1.70
N VAL A 38 -1.79 -8.25 -2.45
CA VAL A 38 -3.11 -7.63 -2.27
C VAL A 38 -3.93 -7.94 -3.50
N SER A 39 -5.11 -8.53 -3.33
CA SER A 39 -5.96 -8.96 -4.43
C SER A 39 -7.38 -8.45 -4.27
N LEU A 40 -7.94 -7.84 -5.32
CA LEU A 40 -9.32 -7.38 -5.39
C LEU A 40 -9.83 -7.54 -6.81
N ASN A 41 -10.90 -8.31 -7.00
CA ASN A 41 -11.43 -8.65 -8.32
C ASN A 41 -10.32 -9.19 -9.24
N ASP A 42 -10.12 -8.59 -10.42
CA ASP A 42 -9.09 -8.97 -11.39
C ASP A 42 -7.72 -8.32 -11.14
N THR A 43 -7.56 -7.59 -10.04
CA THR A 43 -6.32 -6.87 -9.73
C THR A 43 -5.54 -7.57 -8.64
N THR A 44 -4.27 -7.88 -8.91
CA THR A 44 -3.29 -8.42 -7.97
C THR A 44 -2.06 -7.53 -7.91
N ILE A 45 -1.71 -7.10 -6.71
CA ILE A 45 -0.57 -6.24 -6.42
C ILE A 45 0.39 -7.02 -5.52
N GLU A 46 1.61 -7.22 -5.99
CA GLU A 46 2.68 -7.86 -5.23
C GLU A 46 3.77 -6.85 -4.87
N LEU A 47 4.13 -6.78 -3.60
CA LEU A 47 5.19 -5.90 -3.11
C LEU A 47 6.15 -6.66 -2.20
N TRP A 48 7.45 -6.39 -2.33
CA TRP A 48 8.50 -7.02 -1.52
C TRP A 48 9.09 -6.04 -0.51
N ILE A 49 9.30 -6.50 0.72
CA ILE A 49 9.87 -5.65 1.78
C ILE A 49 11.24 -5.10 1.37
N GLY A 50 11.38 -3.77 1.46
CA GLY A 50 12.60 -3.06 1.12
C GLY A 50 12.89 -2.91 -0.38
N LYS A 51 11.95 -3.30 -1.26
CA LYS A 51 12.11 -3.14 -2.72
C LYS A 51 11.31 -1.94 -3.22
N PRO A 52 11.86 -1.14 -4.17
CA PRO A 52 11.17 0.01 -4.75
C PRO A 52 10.23 -0.35 -5.90
N LEU A 53 10.24 -1.62 -6.31
CA LEU A 53 9.42 -2.15 -7.40
C LEU A 53 8.35 -3.07 -6.82
N ALA A 54 7.18 -3.00 -7.43
CA ALA A 54 6.04 -3.87 -7.20
C ALA A 54 5.66 -4.56 -8.52
N ARG A 55 4.82 -5.57 -8.47
CA ARG A 55 4.14 -6.11 -9.66
C ARG A 55 2.66 -5.85 -9.54
N VAL A 56 2.05 -5.34 -10.61
CA VAL A 56 0.62 -5.14 -10.73
C VAL A 56 0.16 -5.96 -11.92
N ASN A 57 -0.66 -6.98 -11.67
CA ASN A 57 -1.11 -7.96 -12.68
C ASN A 57 0.07 -8.56 -13.46
N GLY A 58 1.13 -8.94 -12.73
CA GLY A 58 2.35 -9.52 -13.28
C GLY A 58 3.31 -8.53 -13.94
N ILE A 59 2.91 -7.27 -14.14
CA ILE A 59 3.74 -6.23 -14.75
C ILE A 59 4.50 -5.47 -13.67
N GLU A 60 5.82 -5.40 -13.79
CA GLU A 60 6.66 -4.64 -12.86
C GLU A 60 6.43 -3.13 -13.00
N LYS A 61 6.27 -2.45 -11.85
CA LYS A 61 6.05 -1.01 -11.76
C LYS A 61 6.82 -0.41 -10.57
N PRO A 62 7.38 0.80 -10.69
CA PRO A 62 7.91 1.52 -9.54
C PRO A 62 6.79 1.89 -8.57
N ILE A 63 7.05 1.74 -7.27
CA ILE A 63 6.11 2.09 -6.19
C ILE A 63 5.94 3.61 -6.10
N ASP A 64 7.05 4.34 -6.19
CA ASP A 64 7.07 5.78 -6.37
C ASP A 64 8.09 6.10 -7.49
N PRO A 65 7.64 6.52 -8.69
CA PRO A 65 8.52 6.85 -9.79
C PRO A 65 9.52 7.97 -9.48
N ASN A 66 9.21 8.84 -8.51
CA ASN A 66 10.01 10.01 -8.16
C ASN A 66 10.91 9.76 -6.95
N ASN A 67 10.67 8.70 -6.17
CA ASN A 67 11.47 8.39 -4.98
C ASN A 67 11.61 6.88 -4.72
N PRO A 68 12.70 6.24 -5.17
CA PRO A 68 12.94 4.80 -4.95
C PRO A 68 13.24 4.44 -3.48
N LYS A 69 13.31 5.40 -2.56
CA LYS A 69 13.42 5.11 -1.12
C LYS A 69 12.07 4.81 -0.47
N VAL A 70 10.97 5.10 -1.16
CA VAL A 70 9.62 4.73 -0.74
C VAL A 70 9.45 3.24 -1.00
N VAL A 71 9.62 2.43 0.05
CA VAL A 71 9.59 0.96 -0.04
C VAL A 71 8.63 0.37 1.00
N PRO A 72 8.11 -0.85 0.78
CA PRO A 72 7.37 -1.62 1.78
C PRO A 72 8.23 -1.90 3.00
N MET A 73 7.67 -1.78 4.20
CA MET A 73 8.40 -1.95 5.46
C MET A 73 7.65 -2.84 6.44
N ILE A 74 8.37 -3.39 7.42
CA ILE A 74 7.76 -4.01 8.59
C ILE A 74 8.08 -3.15 9.80
N ILE A 75 7.04 -2.66 10.48
CA ILE A 75 7.17 -1.86 11.70
C ILE A 75 6.30 -2.53 12.77
N ASN A 76 6.90 -2.86 13.92
CA ASN A 76 6.21 -3.54 15.03
C ASN A 76 5.42 -4.79 14.59
N GLY A 77 6.00 -5.58 13.68
CA GLY A 77 5.38 -6.80 13.15
C GLY A 77 4.22 -6.57 12.17
N ARG A 78 3.95 -5.34 11.74
CA ARG A 78 2.96 -5.00 10.72
C ARG A 78 3.63 -4.62 9.42
N THR A 79 3.09 -5.11 8.31
CA THR A 79 3.47 -4.64 6.99
C THR A 79 2.85 -3.28 6.71
N ILE A 80 3.71 -2.29 6.51
CA ILE A 80 3.36 -0.92 6.20
C ILE A 80 3.69 -0.64 4.73
N LEU A 81 2.70 -0.20 3.96
CA LEU A 81 2.82 0.09 2.54
C LEU A 81 2.46 1.53 2.21
N PRO A 82 3.01 2.11 1.13
CA PRO A 82 2.58 3.40 0.60
C PRO A 82 1.11 3.35 0.19
N VAL A 83 0.27 4.09 0.90
CA VAL A 83 -1.20 3.95 0.80
C VAL A 83 -1.70 4.31 -0.60
N ARG A 84 -1.17 5.39 -1.19
CA ARG A 84 -1.59 5.88 -2.50
C ARG A 84 -1.34 4.86 -3.61
N PHE A 85 -0.14 4.29 -3.66
CA PHE A 85 0.22 3.31 -4.67
C PHE A 85 -0.75 2.12 -4.67
N VAL A 86 -1.09 1.60 -3.49
CA VAL A 86 -1.98 0.44 -3.41
C VAL A 86 -3.43 0.84 -3.73
N ALA A 87 -3.94 1.92 -3.13
CA ALA A 87 -5.32 2.37 -3.36
C ALA A 87 -5.59 2.69 -4.85
N GLU A 88 -4.70 3.43 -5.51
CA GLU A 88 -4.86 3.79 -6.93
C GLU A 88 -4.86 2.57 -7.84
N ASN A 89 -3.99 1.59 -7.59
CA ASN A 89 -3.97 0.36 -8.40
C ASN A 89 -5.21 -0.52 -8.11
N LEU A 90 -5.82 -0.43 -6.93
CA LEU A 90 -7.10 -1.09 -6.63
C LEU A 90 -8.31 -0.33 -7.21
N GLY A 91 -8.10 0.80 -7.90
CA GLY A 91 -9.19 1.60 -8.47
C GLY A 91 -9.89 2.49 -7.45
N ALA A 92 -9.20 2.88 -6.38
CA ALA A 92 -9.66 3.87 -5.40
C ALA A 92 -8.90 5.19 -5.56
N ASP A 93 -9.55 6.31 -5.24
CA ASP A 93 -8.89 7.61 -5.10
C ASP A 93 -8.48 7.86 -3.66
N ILE A 94 -7.40 8.63 -3.48
CA ILE A 94 -6.91 9.05 -2.17
C ILE A 94 -6.86 10.56 -2.06
N LEU A 95 -7.52 11.07 -1.02
CA LEU A 95 -7.39 12.44 -0.56
C LEU A 95 -6.61 12.46 0.75
N TRP A 96 -5.67 13.38 0.83
CA TRP A 96 -4.90 13.62 2.05
C TRP A 96 -5.24 15.00 2.59
N ASP A 97 -5.73 15.04 3.82
CA ASP A 97 -5.86 16.28 4.59
C ASP A 97 -4.66 16.42 5.53
N GLY A 98 -3.77 17.36 5.18
CA GLY A 98 -2.55 17.62 5.93
C GLY A 98 -2.76 18.31 7.28
N ALA A 99 -3.89 18.98 7.49
CA ALA A 99 -4.23 19.68 8.74
C ALA A 99 -4.72 18.69 9.79
N THR A 100 -5.61 17.77 9.39
CA THR A 100 -6.17 16.75 10.30
C THR A 100 -5.40 15.44 10.30
N LYS A 101 -4.41 15.28 9.41
CA LYS A 101 -3.69 14.01 9.18
C LYS A 101 -4.61 12.86 8.77
N THR A 102 -5.68 13.19 8.04
CA THR A 102 -6.70 12.24 7.59
C THR A 102 -6.39 11.76 6.18
N VAL A 103 -6.42 10.45 5.98
CA VAL A 103 -6.47 9.84 4.65
C VAL A 103 -7.92 9.46 4.37
N THR A 104 -8.50 10.00 3.29
CA THR A 104 -9.81 9.59 2.79
C THR A 104 -9.61 8.75 1.54
N ILE A 105 -10.21 7.56 1.53
CA ILE A 105 -10.20 6.63 0.39
C ILE A 105 -11.60 6.63 -0.20
N ILE A 106 -11.70 6.85 -1.51
CA ILE A 106 -12.97 6.88 -2.26
C ILE A 106 -12.96 5.69 -3.22
N TYR A 107 -13.95 4.79 -3.11
CA TYR A 107 -14.06 3.59 -3.93
C TYR A 107 -15.52 3.26 -4.30
N PRO A 108 -15.82 2.85 -5.54
CA PRO A 108 -14.90 2.87 -6.69
C PRO A 108 -14.54 4.31 -7.06
N LYS A 109 -13.40 4.49 -7.74
CA LYS A 109 -13.04 5.75 -8.38
C LYS A 109 -14.16 6.17 -9.35
N GLU A 110 -14.64 7.41 -9.21
CA GLU A 110 -15.65 8.01 -10.10
C GLU A 110 -15.11 8.24 -11.51
#